data_AF-M0A3G4-F1
#
_entry.id   AF-M0A3G4-F1
#
_cell.length_a   1.000
_cell.length_b   1.000
_cell.length_c   1.000
_cell.angle_alpha   90.00
_cell.angle_beta   90.00
_cell.angle_gamma   90.00
#
_symmetry.space_group_name_H-M   'P 1'
#
loop_
_entity.id
_entity.type
_entity.pdbx_description
1 polymer ?
#
loop_
_entity_poly.entity_id
_entity_poly.type
_entity_poly.pdbx_seq_one_letter_code
_entity_poly.pdbx_strand_id
1 'polypeptide(L)' 'MASSTNSSASTDDEVRRLYERYQSAESDEERHRIALEMGTLDGRRHADIYAALEDE' A
#
# COMPACT_ATOMS: atom_id res chain seq x y z
N MET A 1 6.85 5.85 22.05
CA MET A 1 6.84 4.97 20.87
C MET A 1 5.39 4.70 20.47
N ALA A 2 4.83 5.49 19.55
CA ALA A 2 3.43 5.40 19.11
C ALA A 2 3.23 5.86 17.65
N SER A 3 4.29 5.81 16.84
CA SER A 3 4.25 6.30 15.45
C SER A 3 3.99 5.20 14.41
N SER A 4 4.23 3.93 14.77
CA SER A 4 4.11 2.80 13.84
C SER A 4 2.65 2.39 13.57
N THR A 5 1.77 2.44 14.58
CA THR A 5 0.35 2.08 14.46
C THR A 5 -0.48 3.10 13.70
N ASN A 6 -0.09 4.38 13.73
CA ASN A 6 -0.80 5.42 12.98
C ASN A 6 -0.43 5.40 11.48
N SER A 7 0.81 5.02 11.16
CA SER A 7 1.29 4.89 9.76
C SER A 7 0.76 3.62 9.09
N SER A 8 0.58 2.52 9.83
CA SER A 8 -0.07 1.32 9.29
C SER A 8 -1.54 1.56 8.99
N ALA A 9 -2.27 2.25 9.89
CA ALA A 9 -3.68 2.59 9.68
C ALA A 9 -3.89 3.52 8.46
N SER A 10 -2.98 4.48 8.25
CA SER A 10 -3.06 5.36 7.07
C SER A 10 -2.77 4.62 5.75
N THR A 11 -1.88 3.63 5.80
CA THR A 11 -1.54 2.79 4.64
C THR A 11 -2.68 1.84 4.28
N ASP A 12 -3.32 1.22 5.27
CA ASP A 12 -4.47 0.34 5.06
C ASP A 12 -5.66 1.09 4.44
N ASP A 13 -5.90 2.32 4.88
CA ASP A 13 -6.92 3.20 4.29
C ASP A 13 -6.60 3.60 2.85
N GLU A 14 -5.32 3.77 2.51
CA GLU A 14 -4.88 4.11 1.16
C GLU A 14 -5.01 2.92 0.21
N VAL A 15 -4.64 1.72 0.66
CA VAL A 15 -4.84 0.46 -0.08
C VAL A 15 -6.33 0.22 -0.33
N ARG A 16 -7.18 0.45 0.66
CA ARG A 16 -8.64 0.34 0.53
C ARG A 16 -9.19 1.27 -0.55
N ARG A 17 -8.79 2.55 -0.55
CA ARG A 17 -9.19 3.52 -1.59
C ARG A 17 -8.72 3.13 -2.98
N LEU A 18 -7.50 2.59 -3.10
CA LEU A 18 -6.98 2.08 -4.37
C LEU A 18 -7.80 0.89 -4.86
N TYR A 19 -8.22 0.01 -3.96
CA TYR A 19 -9.01 -1.16 -4.33
C TYR A 19 -10.41 -0.79 -4.80
N GLU A 20 -11.05 0.18 -4.14
CA GLU A 20 -12.32 0.75 -4.60
C GLU A 20 -12.17 1.36 -6.00
N ARG A 21 -11.11 2.13 -6.24
CA ARG A 21 -10.83 2.72 -7.57
C ARG A 21 -10.57 1.65 -8.63
N TYR A 22 -9.84 0.59 -8.29
CA TYR A 22 -9.58 -0.55 -9.19
C TYR A 22 -10.87 -1.24 -9.62
N GLN A 23 -11.80 -1.44 -8.68
CA GLN A 23 -13.10 -2.06 -8.95
C GLN A 23 -13.99 -1.18 -9.82
N SER A 24 -13.91 0.14 -9.66
CA SER A 24 -14.67 1.10 -10.46
C SER A 24 -14.03 1.42 -11.81
N ALA A 25 -12.79 0.99 -12.06
CA ALA A 25 -12.09 1.28 -13.31
C ALA A 25 -12.76 0.60 -14.50
N GLU A 26 -13.07 1.40 -15.52
CA GLU A 26 -13.77 0.99 -16.74
C GLU A 26 -12.82 0.48 -17.83
N SER A 27 -11.50 0.70 -17.67
CA SER A 27 -10.48 0.32 -18.64
C SER A 27 -9.34 -0.49 -18.02
N ASP A 28 -8.76 -1.38 -18.82
CA ASP A 28 -7.60 -2.17 -18.41
C ASP A 28 -6.37 -1.29 -18.15
N GLU A 29 -6.22 -0.19 -18.87
CA GLU A 29 -5.12 0.75 -18.67
C GLU A 29 -5.22 1.48 -17.31
N GLU A 30 -6.44 1.80 -16.88
CA GLU A 30 -6.70 2.37 -15.56
C GLU A 30 -6.48 1.34 -14.45
N ARG A 31 -6.96 0.10 -14.63
CA ARG A 31 -6.68 -1.03 -13.71
C ARG A 31 -5.19 -1.29 -13.58
N HIS A 32 -4.46 -1.26 -14.69
CA HIS A 32 -3.02 -1.45 -14.70
C HIS A 32 -2.29 -0.37 -13.90
N ARG A 33 -2.64 0.90 -14.10
CA ARG A 33 -2.07 2.02 -13.31
C ARG A 33 -2.35 1.88 -11.82
N ILE A 34 -3.57 1.49 -11.44
CA ILE A 34 -3.94 1.32 -10.04
C ILE A 34 -3.20 0.13 -9.40
N ALA A 35 -3.01 -0.97 -10.14
CA ALA A 35 -2.23 -2.11 -9.66
C ALA A 35 -0.75 -1.76 -9.39
N LEU A 36 -0.15 -0.87 -10.21
CA LEU A 36 1.21 -0.37 -9.97
C LEU A 36 1.30 0.51 -8.71
N GLU A 37 0.29 1.36 -8.47
CA GLU A 37 0.20 2.17 -7.25
C GLU A 37 0.10 1.27 -6.01
N MET A 38 -0.74 0.22 -6.04
CA MET A 38 -0.83 -0.76 -4.95
C MET A 38 0.50 -1.48 -4.69
N GLY A 39 1.18 -1.94 -5.74
CA GLY A 39 2.47 -2.64 -5.60
C GLY A 39 3.57 -1.75 -5.00
N THR A 40 3.53 -0.44 -5.28
CA THR A 40 4.47 0.52 -4.69
C THR A 40 4.23 0.70 -3.19
N LEU A 41 2.96 0.76 -2.76
CA LEU A 41 2.61 0.83 -1.34
C LEU A 41 2.98 -0.47 -0.59
N ASP A 42 2.69 -1.62 -1.19
CA ASP A 42 3.06 -2.91 -0.58
C ASP A 42 4.58 -3.08 -0.47
N GLY A 43 5.34 -2.61 -1.46
CA GLY A 43 6.80 -2.56 -1.41
C GLY A 43 7.35 -1.71 -0.27
N ARG A 44 6.73 -0.55 0.02
CA ARG A 44 7.10 0.28 1.19
C ARG A 44 6.82 -0.43 2.51
N ARG A 45 5.64 -1.07 2.62
CA ARG A 45 5.28 -1.87 3.81
C ARG A 45 6.26 -3.02 4.03
N HIS A 46 6.69 -3.68 2.96
CA HIS A 46 7.71 -4.72 3.04
C HIS A 46 9.09 -4.17 3.41
N ALA A 47 9.49 -3.00 2.90
CA ALA A 47 10.75 -2.36 3.27
C ALA A 47 10.81 -2.04 4.77
N ASP A 48 9.72 -1.53 5.35
CA ASP A 48 9.63 -1.28 6.79
C ASP A 48 9.73 -2.58 7.62
N ILE A 49 9.15 -3.69 7.13
CA ILE A 49 9.24 -5.00 7.77
C ILE A 49 10.67 -5.55 7.70
N TYR A 50 11.34 -5.46 6.54
CA TYR A 50 12.72 -5.91 6.40
C TYR A 50 13.69 -5.06 7.23
N ALA A 51 13.51 -3.74 7.27
CA ALA A 51 14.31 -2.87 8.13
C ALA A 51 14.16 -3.23 9.62
N ALA A 52 12.96 -3.62 10.06
CA ALA A 52 12.73 -4.09 11.42
C ALA A 52 13.32 -5.48 11.73
N LEU A 53 13.65 -6.28 10.71
CA LEU A 53 14.26 -7.60 10.85
C LEU A 53 15.80 -7.59 10.74
N GLU A 54 16.39 -6.55 10.15
CA GLU A 54 17.85 -6.43 9.99
C GLU A 54 18.57 -5.94 11.27
N ASP A 55 17.82 -5.45 12.26
CA ASP A 55 18.30 -4.97 13.56
C ASP A 55 18.28 -6.05 14.67
N GLU A 56 18.07 -7.34 14.33
CA GLU A 56 18.14 -8.50 15.26
C GLU A 56 19.33 -9.44 14.97
#